data_AF-A0A1B9G7K1-F1
#
_entry.id   AF-A0A1B9G7K1-F1
#
_cell.length_a   1.000
_cell.length_b   1.000
_cell.length_c   1.000
_cell.angle_alpha   90.00
_cell.angle_beta   90.00
_cell.angle_gamma   90.00
#
_symmetry.space_group_name_H-M   'P 1'
#
loop_
_entity.id
_entity.type
_entity.pdbx_description
1 polymer ?
#
loop_
_entity_poly.entity_id
_entity_poly.type
_entity_poly.pdbx_seq_one_letter_code
_entity_poly.pdbx_strand_id
1 'polypeptide(L)'
;MSGSDSSGATKTVWLERDNLLSKVPAYPQLTHDTKTDVVVVGGGIAGLHIAYELLSSGMKKVVLVEDGKIGSGETGRTTGHLSADNEYNDFLKLHGAEGTAQIAAAQQAAIDRIATIVNKHNIDCDFVRAPGYMFHGLPTSSKEFRLDTLEELYDAAEQTGKLDVTIVNDAFIKGFKSGPAVRFGNQATFHPTKYLQALAKIVSDMGGEIYEKTRYMNYQEENGGVTAMLDNDKKVHAEALVMATNVPLQKLIMIERVEAFRTYAVALKIPTSSVSSNGEEALWWDLGDPYHYVRVTPHKQDGYSLLVVGGEDEKVGQHDDYEERFKRLESWTRERWTAAEDVEYKWSGQVLDSQDGLVNVSSHSHTDVYLIAAGDNGDGLTYAAIGGLLITDLILGKENPWAHTFSPSRQHSGSHLKQALHTLPNLIKENLSDQIYYTKWAVACTKTVKDIEDLVPGEGDVVREGLSPIAVYKDESGGIHKMTAICPHLKGIVAWNTAEKSFDCPVHGSRFTCKGEVVNGPAKGPLQPK
;
A
#
# COMPACT_ATOMS: atom_id res chain seq x y z
N MET A 1 9.91 -14.11 11.46
CA MET A 1 11.06 -13.52 10.73
C MET A 1 12.10 -12.99 11.70
N SER A 2 13.34 -13.49 11.63
CA SER A 2 14.49 -12.84 12.26
C SER A 2 15.38 -12.28 11.16
N GLY A 3 15.10 -11.06 10.70
CA GLY A 3 15.84 -10.41 9.61
C GLY A 3 14.95 -9.48 8.78
N SER A 4 15.24 -8.18 8.83
CA SER A 4 14.44 -7.06 8.30
C SER A 4 14.62 -6.81 6.80
N ASP A 5 14.51 -7.86 5.97
CA ASP A 5 14.69 -7.72 4.52
C ASP A 5 13.39 -7.35 3.79
N SER A 6 12.22 -7.65 4.36
CA SER A 6 10.90 -7.26 3.84
C SER A 6 9.90 -7.03 4.99
N SER A 7 8.77 -6.37 4.71
CA SER A 7 7.69 -6.16 5.68
C SER A 7 6.80 -7.39 5.95
N GLY A 8 7.15 -8.57 5.43
CA GLY A 8 6.37 -9.81 5.59
C GLY A 8 7.15 -11.09 5.30
N ALA A 9 6.68 -12.23 5.85
CA ALA A 9 7.36 -13.53 5.78
C ALA A 9 7.04 -14.28 4.51
N THR A 10 5.86 -14.03 3.94
CA THR A 10 5.46 -14.67 2.70
C THR A 10 6.22 -14.08 1.51
N LYS A 11 6.37 -14.90 0.49
CA LYS A 11 7.22 -14.68 -0.67
C LYS A 11 6.49 -13.94 -1.77
N THR A 12 6.98 -12.74 -2.12
CA THR A 12 6.44 -11.97 -3.23
C THR A 12 7.15 -12.34 -4.52
N VAL A 13 6.43 -12.32 -5.64
CA VAL A 13 7.02 -12.57 -6.96
C VAL A 13 8.15 -11.59 -7.28
N TRP A 14 8.08 -10.36 -6.78
CA TRP A 14 9.05 -9.28 -7.08
C TRP A 14 10.40 -9.48 -6.43
N LEU A 15 10.39 -9.91 -5.17
CA LEU A 15 11.61 -9.98 -4.38
C LEU A 15 12.33 -11.31 -4.64
N GLU A 16 11.55 -12.37 -4.86
CA GLU A 16 12.05 -13.75 -4.95
C GLU A 16 12.44 -14.16 -6.38
N ARG A 17 11.60 -13.84 -7.38
CA ARG A 17 11.85 -14.26 -8.78
C ARG A 17 13.21 -13.76 -9.25
N ASP A 18 13.51 -12.49 -9.00
CA ASP A 18 14.71 -11.83 -9.52
C ASP A 18 15.79 -11.58 -8.43
N ASN A 19 15.59 -12.11 -7.22
CA ASN A 19 16.53 -12.01 -6.08
C ASN A 19 17.00 -10.57 -5.83
N LEU A 20 16.06 -9.62 -5.83
CA LEU A 20 16.34 -8.18 -5.81
C LEU A 20 16.67 -7.65 -4.40
N LEU A 21 16.34 -8.38 -3.35
CA LEU A 21 16.76 -8.06 -1.99
C LEU A 21 18.09 -8.76 -1.67
N SER A 22 19.18 -8.07 -2.03
CA SER A 22 20.52 -8.40 -1.55
C SER A 22 20.56 -8.46 -0.03
N LYS A 23 21.37 -9.36 0.57
CA LYS A 23 21.61 -9.37 2.03
C LYS A 23 22.32 -8.12 2.52
N VAL A 24 23.16 -7.51 1.69
CA VAL A 24 23.94 -6.30 2.01
C VAL A 24 23.16 -5.06 1.53
N PRO A 25 23.04 -4.00 2.35
CA PRO A 25 22.51 -2.72 1.91
C PRO A 25 23.25 -2.19 0.66
N ALA A 26 22.51 -1.66 -0.30
CA ALA A 26 23.09 -1.03 -1.48
C ALA A 26 23.63 0.38 -1.15
N TYR A 27 23.08 1.02 -0.12
CA TYR A 27 23.42 2.36 0.30
C TYR A 27 23.96 2.36 1.74
N PRO A 28 24.85 3.32 2.10
CA PRO A 28 25.43 3.38 3.43
C PRO A 28 24.39 3.79 4.48
N GLN A 29 24.70 3.52 5.75
CA GLN A 29 23.98 4.11 6.88
C GLN A 29 24.48 5.54 7.14
N LEU A 30 23.59 6.47 7.49
CA LEU A 30 24.01 7.81 7.89
C LEU A 30 24.69 7.76 9.27
N THR A 31 25.94 8.18 9.35
CA THR A 31 26.78 8.08 10.58
C THR A 31 27.26 9.43 11.10
N HIS A 32 26.87 10.52 10.46
CA HIS A 32 27.25 11.88 10.79
C HIS A 32 26.06 12.83 10.66
N ASP A 33 26.15 14.01 11.26
CA ASP A 33 25.13 15.04 11.09
C ASP A 33 25.25 15.67 9.70
N THR A 34 24.12 15.87 9.04
CA THR A 34 24.05 16.32 7.64
C THR A 34 23.17 17.55 7.50
N LYS A 35 23.47 18.38 6.49
CA LYS A 35 22.63 19.51 6.06
C LYS A 35 22.21 19.33 4.62
N THR A 36 20.93 19.55 4.33
CA THR A 36 20.33 19.38 3.00
C THR A 36 19.29 20.46 2.75
N ASP A 37 18.81 20.61 1.51
CA ASP A 37 17.69 21.50 1.23
C ASP A 37 16.39 20.75 1.61
N VAL A 38 16.27 19.48 1.19
CA VAL A 38 15.13 18.62 1.54
C VAL A 38 15.61 17.28 2.12
N VAL A 39 14.96 16.84 3.20
CA VAL A 39 15.07 15.46 3.70
C VAL A 39 13.78 14.69 3.42
N VAL A 40 13.89 13.55 2.75
CA VAL A 40 12.79 12.63 2.44
C VAL A 40 12.89 11.41 3.34
N VAL A 41 11.83 11.10 4.07
CA VAL A 41 11.75 9.97 5.00
C VAL A 41 10.92 8.85 4.36
N GLY A 42 11.56 7.73 4.05
CA GLY A 42 10.95 6.54 3.44
C GLY A 42 11.48 6.26 2.03
N GLY A 43 12.04 5.06 1.84
CA GLY A 43 12.60 4.54 0.59
C GLY A 43 11.65 3.69 -0.25
N GLY A 44 10.34 3.92 -0.11
CA GLY A 44 9.31 3.36 -1.00
C GLY A 44 9.12 4.19 -2.27
N ILE A 45 8.12 3.83 -3.08
CA ILE A 45 7.86 4.54 -4.35
C ILE A 45 7.60 6.04 -4.16
N ALA A 46 6.87 6.43 -3.11
CA ALA A 46 6.55 7.82 -2.84
C ALA A 46 7.79 8.66 -2.58
N GLY A 47 8.66 8.23 -1.66
CA GLY A 47 9.87 8.97 -1.32
C GLY A 47 10.85 9.05 -2.50
N LEU A 48 11.02 7.95 -3.25
CA LEU A 48 11.89 7.95 -4.42
C LEU A 48 11.35 8.79 -5.58
N HIS A 49 10.04 8.80 -5.82
CA HIS A 49 9.45 9.72 -6.80
C HIS A 49 9.67 11.18 -6.39
N ILE A 50 9.40 11.53 -5.13
CA ILE A 50 9.58 12.91 -4.65
C ILE A 50 11.05 13.33 -4.77
N ALA A 51 12.00 12.49 -4.35
CA ALA A 51 13.43 12.76 -4.51
C ALA A 51 13.82 12.96 -5.98
N TYR A 52 13.32 12.10 -6.87
CA TYR A 52 13.57 12.18 -8.31
C TYR A 52 13.01 13.48 -8.92
N GLU A 53 11.78 13.87 -8.57
CA GLU A 53 11.14 15.09 -9.08
C GLU A 53 11.84 16.35 -8.59
N LEU A 54 12.20 16.41 -7.30
CA LEU A 54 12.98 17.51 -6.73
C LEU A 54 14.32 17.68 -7.46
N LEU A 55 15.10 16.62 -7.60
CA LEU A 55 16.37 16.68 -8.34
C LEU A 55 16.17 17.03 -9.82
N SER A 56 15.12 16.50 -10.45
CA SER A 56 14.78 16.79 -11.85
C SER A 56 14.40 18.26 -12.08
N SER A 57 13.87 18.93 -11.06
CA SER A 57 13.56 20.37 -11.08
C SER A 57 14.79 21.27 -10.90
N GLY A 58 15.97 20.68 -10.65
CA GLY A 58 17.23 21.40 -10.45
C GLY A 58 17.63 21.61 -8.99
N MET A 59 16.88 21.07 -8.02
CA MET A 59 17.32 21.01 -6.63
C MET A 59 18.59 20.16 -6.52
N LYS A 60 19.53 20.54 -5.64
CA LYS A 60 20.86 19.92 -5.59
C LYS A 60 21.12 19.12 -4.33
N LYS A 61 20.48 19.45 -3.21
CA LYS A 61 20.69 18.76 -1.94
C LYS A 61 19.38 18.11 -1.50
N VAL A 62 19.28 16.82 -1.79
CA VAL A 62 18.17 15.96 -1.37
C VAL A 62 18.77 14.76 -0.67
N VAL A 63 18.37 14.55 0.58
CA VAL A 63 18.76 13.38 1.39
C VAL A 63 17.54 12.51 1.57
N LEU A 64 17.63 11.22 1.24
CA LEU A 64 16.61 10.22 1.54
C LEU A 64 17.11 9.28 2.64
N VAL A 65 16.29 9.05 3.66
CA VAL A 65 16.56 8.09 4.73
C VAL A 65 15.51 6.98 4.75
N GLU A 66 15.96 5.73 4.87
CA GLU A 66 15.15 4.52 4.89
C GLU A 66 15.59 3.63 6.06
N ASP A 67 14.66 3.10 6.86
CA ASP A 67 14.99 2.30 8.03
C ASP A 67 15.35 0.84 7.67
N GLY A 68 14.83 0.34 6.55
CA GLY A 68 15.13 -0.95 5.96
C GLY A 68 16.08 -0.84 4.76
N LYS A 69 15.65 -1.44 3.65
CA LYS A 69 16.28 -1.37 2.33
C LYS A 69 15.30 -0.68 1.38
N ILE A 70 15.81 -0.09 0.30
CA ILE A 70 14.96 0.48 -0.74
C ILE A 70 13.97 -0.59 -1.25
N GLY A 71 12.69 -0.26 -1.16
CA GLY A 71 11.60 -1.16 -1.56
C GLY A 71 11.32 -2.34 -0.63
N SER A 72 11.91 -2.43 0.57
CA SER A 72 11.61 -3.52 1.52
C SER A 72 10.24 -3.40 2.21
N GLY A 73 9.61 -2.22 2.15
CA GLY A 73 8.26 -1.99 2.68
C GLY A 73 7.14 -2.47 1.76
N GLU A 74 5.97 -1.82 1.87
CA GLU A 74 4.75 -2.23 1.15
C GLU A 74 4.87 -2.12 -0.38
N THR A 75 5.73 -1.25 -0.92
CA THR A 75 6.00 -1.24 -2.37
C THR A 75 6.59 -2.57 -2.86
N GLY A 76 7.36 -3.29 -2.03
CA GLY A 76 7.86 -4.62 -2.37
C GLY A 76 6.80 -5.73 -2.26
N ARG A 77 5.60 -5.40 -1.77
CA ARG A 77 4.48 -6.32 -1.50
C ARG A 77 3.18 -5.96 -2.23
N THR A 78 3.22 -4.93 -3.09
CA THR A 78 2.15 -4.60 -4.04
C THR A 78 1.98 -5.70 -5.10
N THR A 79 1.03 -5.53 -6.02
CA THR A 79 0.82 -6.38 -7.20
C THR A 79 1.31 -5.75 -8.50
N GLY A 80 1.82 -4.51 -8.45
CA GLY A 80 2.42 -3.83 -9.60
C GLY A 80 1.39 -3.27 -10.59
N HIS A 81 0.18 -2.99 -10.11
CA HIS A 81 -0.92 -2.42 -10.88
C HIS A 81 -0.77 -0.89 -10.98
N LEU A 82 -0.91 -0.32 -12.18
CA LEU A 82 -1.00 1.12 -12.40
C LEU A 82 -2.29 1.43 -13.14
N SER A 83 -3.31 1.80 -12.37
CA SER A 83 -4.64 2.03 -12.90
C SER A 83 -5.27 3.34 -12.40
N ALA A 84 -6.28 3.76 -13.16
CA ALA A 84 -7.21 4.85 -12.92
C ALA A 84 -8.63 4.25 -13.07
N ASP A 85 -8.89 3.20 -12.28
CA ASP A 85 -10.04 2.29 -12.39
C ASP A 85 -10.95 2.32 -11.16
N ASN A 86 -10.91 3.43 -10.44
CA ASN A 86 -11.72 3.62 -9.25
C ASN A 86 -13.22 3.63 -9.57
N GLU A 87 -14.04 3.41 -8.55
CA GLU A 87 -15.49 3.58 -8.61
C GLU A 87 -15.86 5.08 -8.75
N TYR A 88 -15.73 5.61 -9.97
CA TYR A 88 -15.92 7.04 -10.26
C TYR A 88 -17.32 7.56 -9.93
N ASN A 89 -18.33 6.68 -9.88
CA ASN A 89 -19.66 6.96 -9.36
C ASN A 89 -19.62 7.43 -7.90
N ASP A 90 -18.75 6.87 -7.06
CA ASP A 90 -18.58 7.29 -5.67
C ASP A 90 -17.79 8.59 -5.55
N PHE A 91 -16.75 8.77 -6.35
CA PHE A 91 -16.07 10.07 -6.45
C PHE A 91 -17.01 11.18 -6.91
N LEU A 92 -17.91 10.88 -7.87
CA LEU A 92 -18.91 11.85 -8.34
C LEU A 92 -19.86 12.27 -7.22
N LYS A 93 -20.30 11.34 -6.36
CA LYS A 93 -21.14 11.63 -5.20
C LYS A 93 -20.41 12.46 -4.13
N LEU A 94 -19.13 12.19 -3.91
CA LEU A 94 -18.35 12.79 -2.80
C LEU A 94 -17.68 14.13 -3.18
N HIS A 95 -17.21 14.26 -4.41
CA HIS A 95 -16.36 15.37 -4.88
C HIS A 95 -16.99 16.17 -6.03
N GLY A 96 -18.15 15.75 -6.55
CA GLY A 96 -18.81 16.37 -7.68
C GLY A 96 -18.01 16.22 -8.99
N ALA A 97 -18.59 16.73 -10.09
CA ALA A 97 -18.04 16.52 -11.43
C ALA A 97 -16.61 17.09 -11.60
N GLU A 98 -16.35 18.30 -11.09
CA GLU A 98 -15.03 18.94 -11.20
C GLU A 98 -13.97 18.18 -10.39
N GLY A 99 -14.28 17.83 -9.13
CA GLY A 99 -13.36 17.07 -8.28
C GLY A 99 -13.04 15.70 -8.88
N THR A 100 -14.05 15.00 -9.37
CA THR A 100 -13.91 13.69 -10.05
C THR A 100 -13.04 13.79 -11.30
N ALA A 101 -13.22 14.84 -12.11
CA ALA A 101 -12.37 15.08 -13.27
C ALA A 101 -10.91 15.38 -12.88
N GLN A 102 -10.66 16.09 -11.76
CA GLN A 102 -9.29 16.31 -11.28
C GLN A 102 -8.64 15.02 -10.78
N ILE A 103 -9.40 14.16 -10.09
CA ILE A 103 -8.91 12.84 -9.63
C ILE A 103 -8.51 11.99 -10.84
N ALA A 104 -9.41 11.84 -11.82
CA ALA A 104 -9.14 11.10 -13.06
C ALA A 104 -7.92 11.65 -13.81
N ALA A 105 -7.81 12.97 -13.94
CA ALA A 105 -6.66 13.61 -14.58
C ALA A 105 -5.34 13.32 -13.84
N ALA A 106 -5.34 13.38 -12.51
CA ALA A 106 -4.17 13.13 -11.70
C ALA A 106 -3.71 11.67 -11.79
N GLN A 107 -4.65 10.72 -11.75
CA GLN A 107 -4.34 9.30 -11.89
C GLN A 107 -3.73 8.98 -13.26
N GLN A 108 -4.33 9.44 -14.36
CA GLN A 108 -3.77 9.22 -15.69
C GLN A 108 -2.38 9.88 -15.83
N ALA A 109 -2.22 11.11 -15.32
CA ALA A 109 -0.94 11.81 -15.35
C ALA A 109 0.15 11.08 -14.53
N ALA A 110 -0.20 10.40 -13.44
CA ALA A 110 0.73 9.58 -12.69
C ALA A 110 1.23 8.37 -13.48
N ILE A 111 0.33 7.64 -14.16
CA ILE A 111 0.74 6.51 -15.01
C ILE A 111 1.63 7.00 -16.16
N ASP A 112 1.25 8.13 -16.80
CA ASP A 112 2.03 8.78 -17.86
C ASP A 112 3.39 9.25 -17.37
N ARG A 113 3.47 9.72 -16.12
CA ARG A 113 4.72 10.15 -15.52
C ARG A 113 5.66 8.98 -15.30
N ILE A 114 5.18 7.86 -14.75
CA ILE A 114 5.98 6.64 -14.58
C ILE A 114 6.48 6.17 -15.95
N ALA A 115 5.60 6.09 -16.96
CA ALA A 115 5.99 5.72 -18.32
C ALA A 115 7.09 6.65 -18.88
N THR A 116 6.98 7.96 -18.64
CA THR A 116 7.97 8.94 -19.06
C THR A 116 9.33 8.71 -18.39
N ILE A 117 9.35 8.41 -17.08
CA ILE A 117 10.56 8.12 -16.33
C ILE A 117 11.22 6.84 -16.86
N VAL A 118 10.43 5.78 -17.05
CA VAL A 118 10.88 4.51 -17.61
C VAL A 118 11.54 4.72 -18.97
N ASN A 119 10.87 5.43 -19.89
CA ASN A 119 11.39 5.68 -21.23
C ASN A 119 12.63 6.60 -21.23
N LYS A 120 12.61 7.68 -20.42
CA LYS A 120 13.70 8.66 -20.36
C LYS A 120 15.01 8.04 -19.89
N HIS A 121 14.94 7.14 -18.91
CA HIS A 121 16.13 6.50 -18.31
C HIS A 121 16.34 5.07 -18.77
N ASN A 122 15.52 4.58 -19.71
CA ASN A 122 15.57 3.24 -20.26
C ASN A 122 15.55 2.15 -19.17
N ILE A 123 14.59 2.27 -18.24
CA ILE A 123 14.46 1.38 -17.08
C ILE A 123 13.89 0.03 -17.53
N ASP A 124 14.66 -1.03 -17.36
CA ASP A 124 14.22 -2.40 -17.58
C ASP A 124 13.40 -2.91 -16.37
N CYS A 125 12.11 -2.53 -16.32
CA CYS A 125 11.19 -2.92 -15.24
C CYS A 125 9.91 -3.58 -15.76
N ASP A 126 9.97 -4.32 -16.87
CA ASP A 126 8.83 -5.05 -17.42
C ASP A 126 7.58 -4.14 -17.64
N PHE A 127 7.79 -2.85 -17.95
CA PHE A 127 6.70 -1.87 -18.10
C PHE A 127 5.90 -2.14 -19.37
N VAL A 128 4.58 -2.29 -19.24
CA VAL A 128 3.65 -2.52 -20.35
C VAL A 128 2.45 -1.60 -20.20
N ARG A 129 2.11 -0.90 -21.29
CA ARG A 129 0.82 -0.22 -21.43
C ARG A 129 -0.23 -1.24 -21.81
N ALA A 130 -1.35 -1.22 -21.10
CA ALA A 130 -2.42 -2.20 -21.29
C ALA A 130 -3.79 -1.52 -21.13
N PRO A 131 -4.85 -2.04 -21.77
CA PRO A 131 -6.20 -1.76 -21.31
C PRO A 131 -6.46 -2.47 -19.97
N GLY A 132 -7.44 -1.96 -19.24
CA GLY A 132 -8.02 -2.64 -18.10
C GLY A 132 -9.52 -2.85 -18.29
N TYR A 133 -10.05 -3.93 -17.70
CA TYR A 133 -11.43 -4.34 -17.85
C TYR A 133 -12.08 -4.55 -16.49
N MET A 134 -13.07 -3.71 -16.19
CA MET A 134 -13.95 -3.86 -15.04
C MET A 134 -15.19 -4.65 -15.44
N PHE A 135 -15.42 -5.79 -14.81
CA PHE A 135 -16.60 -6.62 -15.06
C PHE A 135 -17.34 -6.92 -13.76
N HIS A 136 -18.53 -7.51 -13.83
CA HIS A 136 -19.34 -7.72 -12.63
C HIS A 136 -18.70 -8.70 -11.64
N GLY A 137 -18.18 -9.82 -12.15
CA GLY A 137 -17.57 -10.92 -11.37
C GLY A 137 -18.53 -11.74 -10.51
N LEU A 138 -19.71 -11.20 -10.19
CA LEU A 138 -20.79 -11.91 -9.52
C LEU A 138 -21.62 -12.74 -10.51
N PRO A 139 -22.11 -13.92 -10.10
CA PRO A 139 -23.15 -14.62 -10.85
C PRO A 139 -24.38 -13.73 -11.02
N THR A 140 -25.03 -13.77 -12.18
CA THR A 140 -26.28 -13.02 -12.43
C THR A 140 -27.43 -13.41 -11.50
N SER A 141 -27.32 -14.55 -10.81
CA SER A 141 -28.24 -14.98 -9.76
C SER A 141 -27.97 -14.37 -8.38
N SER A 142 -26.86 -13.65 -8.21
CA SER A 142 -26.53 -12.96 -6.95
C SER A 142 -27.54 -11.84 -6.68
N LYS A 143 -27.88 -11.63 -5.40
CA LYS A 143 -28.75 -10.52 -4.98
C LYS A 143 -28.07 -9.15 -5.09
N GLU A 144 -26.74 -9.14 -5.07
CA GLU A 144 -25.90 -7.95 -5.22
C GLU A 144 -25.65 -7.60 -6.68
N PHE A 145 -25.93 -8.53 -7.61
CA PHE A 145 -25.83 -8.26 -9.03
C PHE A 145 -26.87 -7.23 -9.45
N ARG A 146 -26.42 -6.05 -9.89
CA ARG A 146 -27.25 -5.09 -10.62
C ARG A 146 -26.70 -4.80 -12.01
N LEU A 147 -27.60 -4.79 -12.99
CA LEU A 147 -27.27 -4.58 -14.39
C LEU A 147 -26.75 -3.15 -14.66
N ASP A 148 -27.28 -2.18 -13.93
CA ASP A 148 -27.01 -0.75 -14.09
C ASP A 148 -25.64 -0.33 -13.54
N THR A 149 -25.01 -1.12 -12.65
CA THR A 149 -23.76 -0.72 -12.00
C THR A 149 -22.63 -0.39 -12.97
N LEU A 150 -22.45 -1.19 -14.02
CA LEU A 150 -21.40 -0.93 -15.01
C LEU A 150 -21.73 0.28 -15.90
N GLU A 151 -23.01 0.53 -16.18
CA GLU A 151 -23.45 1.70 -16.95
C GLU A 151 -23.28 2.99 -16.12
N GLU A 152 -23.70 2.99 -14.85
CA GLU A 152 -23.50 4.12 -13.92
C GLU A 152 -22.02 4.49 -13.78
N LEU A 153 -21.17 3.47 -13.69
CA LEU A 153 -19.73 3.61 -13.58
C LEU A 153 -19.09 4.14 -14.88
N TYR A 154 -19.51 3.62 -16.03
CA TYR A 154 -19.11 4.13 -17.33
C TYR A 154 -19.50 5.60 -17.49
N ASP A 155 -20.76 5.95 -17.21
CA ASP A 155 -21.26 7.32 -17.35
C ASP A 155 -20.47 8.29 -16.45
N ALA A 156 -20.19 7.90 -15.20
CA ALA A 156 -19.40 8.71 -14.28
C ALA A 156 -17.95 8.89 -14.78
N ALA A 157 -17.31 7.84 -15.29
CA ALA A 157 -15.96 7.88 -15.83
C ALA A 157 -15.89 8.70 -17.13
N GLU A 158 -16.85 8.54 -18.04
CA GLU A 158 -16.95 9.27 -19.31
C GLU A 158 -17.16 10.77 -19.06
N GLN A 159 -18.04 11.13 -18.12
CA GLN A 159 -18.34 12.52 -17.76
C GLN A 159 -17.11 13.30 -17.26
N THR A 160 -16.07 12.62 -16.78
CA THR A 160 -14.81 13.30 -16.42
C THR A 160 -14.15 13.97 -17.63
N GLY A 161 -14.34 13.43 -18.84
CA GLY A 161 -13.64 13.83 -20.05
C GLY A 161 -12.11 13.64 -19.97
N LYS A 162 -11.61 12.83 -19.03
CA LYS A 162 -10.18 12.59 -18.79
C LYS A 162 -9.72 11.17 -19.06
N LEU A 163 -10.66 10.23 -19.22
CA LEU A 163 -10.38 8.80 -19.34
C LEU A 163 -10.76 8.29 -20.73
N ASP A 164 -9.96 7.36 -21.26
CA ASP A 164 -10.35 6.54 -22.42
C ASP A 164 -11.22 5.39 -21.92
N VAL A 165 -12.55 5.57 -21.92
CA VAL A 165 -13.50 4.55 -21.44
C VAL A 165 -14.48 4.13 -22.53
N THR A 166 -14.79 2.84 -22.58
CA THR A 166 -15.79 2.27 -23.50
C THR A 166 -16.48 1.07 -22.84
N ILE A 167 -17.75 0.83 -23.16
CA ILE A 167 -18.43 -0.42 -22.79
C ILE A 167 -18.14 -1.48 -23.85
N VAL A 168 -17.78 -2.68 -23.39
CA VAL A 168 -17.56 -3.87 -24.22
C VAL A 168 -18.42 -5.03 -23.74
N ASN A 169 -18.64 -6.02 -24.61
CA ASN A 169 -19.51 -7.17 -24.30
C ASN A 169 -18.81 -8.29 -23.51
N ASP A 170 -17.49 -8.25 -23.39
CA ASP A 170 -16.66 -9.27 -22.72
C ASP A 170 -15.32 -8.65 -22.30
N ALA A 171 -14.75 -9.12 -21.20
CA ALA A 171 -13.44 -8.72 -20.69
C ALA A 171 -12.28 -9.50 -21.35
N PHE A 172 -12.59 -10.35 -22.33
CA PHE A 172 -11.65 -11.12 -23.12
C PHE A 172 -10.78 -12.12 -22.34
N ILE A 173 -11.23 -12.56 -21.16
CA ILE A 173 -10.54 -13.61 -20.39
C ILE A 173 -10.62 -14.95 -21.13
N LYS A 174 -9.48 -15.65 -21.29
CA LYS A 174 -9.49 -16.93 -22.01
C LYS A 174 -10.18 -18.01 -21.19
N GLY A 175 -11.23 -18.60 -21.76
CA GLY A 175 -11.95 -19.72 -21.14
C GLY A 175 -13.06 -19.30 -20.18
N PHE A 176 -13.26 -17.99 -20.00
CA PHE A 176 -14.32 -17.43 -19.17
C PHE A 176 -15.09 -16.37 -19.94
N LYS A 177 -16.41 -16.38 -19.81
CA LYS A 177 -17.30 -15.35 -20.38
C LYS A 177 -17.73 -14.44 -19.25
N SER A 178 -17.07 -13.28 -19.13
CA SER A 178 -17.36 -12.31 -18.08
C SER A 178 -18.72 -11.63 -18.26
N GLY A 179 -19.23 -11.59 -19.50
CA GLY A 179 -20.30 -10.67 -19.86
C GLY A 179 -19.78 -9.23 -19.99
N PRO A 180 -20.70 -8.24 -20.00
CA PRO A 180 -20.35 -6.84 -20.20
C PRO A 180 -19.26 -6.35 -19.25
N ALA A 181 -18.42 -5.45 -19.76
CA ALA A 181 -17.32 -4.85 -19.01
C ALA A 181 -17.12 -3.40 -19.43
N VAL A 182 -16.60 -2.57 -18.53
CA VAL A 182 -16.07 -1.24 -18.85
C VAL A 182 -14.59 -1.39 -19.14
N ARG A 183 -14.16 -1.03 -20.35
CA ARG A 183 -12.75 -0.96 -20.74
C ARG A 183 -12.20 0.42 -20.43
N PHE A 184 -11.14 0.46 -19.64
CA PHE A 184 -10.29 1.62 -19.41
C PHE A 184 -9.01 1.49 -20.26
N GLY A 185 -8.75 2.44 -21.16
CA GLY A 185 -7.52 2.49 -21.94
C GLY A 185 -6.38 3.15 -21.19
N ASN A 186 -5.16 3.01 -21.69
CA ASN A 186 -3.96 3.67 -21.17
C ASN A 186 -3.67 3.39 -19.69
N GLN A 187 -3.95 2.18 -19.23
CA GLN A 187 -3.48 1.67 -17.94
C GLN A 187 -2.07 1.10 -18.10
N ALA A 188 -1.45 0.61 -17.03
CA ALA A 188 -0.15 -0.05 -17.13
C ALA A 188 0.11 -1.10 -16.03
N THR A 189 1.10 -1.93 -16.29
CA THR A 189 1.71 -2.86 -15.33
C THR A 189 3.22 -2.77 -15.45
N PHE A 190 3.92 -3.05 -14.36
CA PHE A 190 5.38 -3.05 -14.33
C PHE A 190 5.87 -3.90 -13.16
N HIS A 191 7.18 -4.10 -13.12
CA HIS A 191 7.88 -4.69 -11.99
C HIS A 191 8.26 -3.59 -10.98
N PRO A 192 7.55 -3.48 -9.84
CA PRO A 192 7.72 -2.36 -8.90
C PRO A 192 9.13 -2.31 -8.30
N THR A 193 9.69 -3.46 -7.88
CA THR A 193 11.03 -3.48 -7.28
C THR A 193 12.15 -3.18 -8.27
N LYS A 194 12.13 -3.69 -9.51
CA LYS A 194 13.10 -3.31 -10.55
C LYS A 194 13.07 -1.80 -10.81
N TYR A 195 11.87 -1.23 -10.90
CA TYR A 195 11.69 0.21 -11.05
C TYR A 195 12.28 1.00 -9.88
N LEU A 196 12.01 0.61 -8.63
CA LEU A 196 12.58 1.29 -7.46
C LEU A 196 14.10 1.24 -7.41
N GLN A 197 14.69 0.08 -7.69
CA GLN A 197 16.15 -0.07 -7.69
C GLN A 197 16.80 0.83 -8.76
N ALA A 198 16.21 0.87 -9.97
CA ALA A 198 16.66 1.77 -11.02
C ALA A 198 16.46 3.25 -10.62
N LEU A 199 15.31 3.60 -10.05
CA LEU A 199 14.99 4.96 -9.64
C LEU A 199 15.92 5.47 -8.53
N ALA A 200 16.22 4.63 -7.53
CA ALA A 200 17.19 4.94 -6.48
C ALA A 200 18.59 5.18 -7.05
N LYS A 201 19.00 4.35 -8.02
CA LYS A 201 20.27 4.58 -8.73
C LYS A 201 20.27 5.92 -9.45
N ILE A 202 19.20 6.24 -10.18
CA ILE A 202 19.05 7.50 -10.91
C ILE A 202 19.09 8.69 -9.96
N VAL A 203 18.37 8.63 -8.84
CA VAL A 203 18.42 9.66 -7.78
C VAL A 203 19.84 9.89 -7.29
N SER A 204 20.60 8.81 -7.05
CA SER A 204 22.00 8.90 -6.64
C SER A 204 22.91 9.48 -7.74
N ASP A 205 22.73 9.06 -8.99
CA ASP A 205 23.49 9.57 -10.14
C ASP A 205 23.21 11.07 -10.39
N MET A 206 22.02 11.56 -10.02
CA MET A 206 21.63 12.97 -10.08
C MET A 206 22.20 13.80 -8.92
N GLY A 207 22.89 13.18 -7.96
CA GLY A 207 23.51 13.83 -6.81
C GLY A 207 22.69 13.78 -5.52
N GLY A 208 21.56 13.07 -5.51
CA GLY A 208 20.84 12.78 -4.27
C GLY A 208 21.62 11.82 -3.37
N GLU A 209 21.52 12.02 -2.06
CA GLU A 209 22.14 11.13 -1.07
C GLU A 209 21.08 10.19 -0.50
N ILE A 210 21.32 8.88 -0.56
CA ILE A 210 20.41 7.85 -0.04
C ILE A 210 21.11 7.13 1.10
N TYR A 211 20.40 6.95 2.21
CA TYR A 211 20.88 6.24 3.38
C TYR A 211 19.89 5.15 3.80
N GLU A 212 20.32 3.88 3.67
CA GLU A 212 19.58 2.72 4.18
C GLU A 212 19.93 2.46 5.65
N LYS A 213 19.15 1.60 6.32
CA LYS A 213 19.33 1.27 7.75
C LYS A 213 19.46 2.51 8.65
N THR A 214 18.75 3.58 8.28
CA THR A 214 18.80 4.89 8.91
C THR A 214 17.39 5.28 9.33
N ARG A 215 17.04 4.95 10.58
CA ARG A 215 15.66 5.08 11.05
C ARG A 215 15.38 6.49 11.55
N TYR A 216 14.36 7.10 10.97
CA TYR A 216 13.81 8.34 11.44
C TYR A 216 12.98 8.16 12.73
N MET A 217 13.15 9.05 13.71
CA MET A 217 12.46 8.97 15.00
C MET A 217 11.50 10.13 15.25
N ASN A 218 11.96 11.37 15.07
CA ASN A 218 11.15 12.57 15.27
C ASN A 218 11.75 13.80 14.56
N TYR A 219 11.03 14.92 14.51
CA TYR A 219 11.59 16.19 14.03
C TYR A 219 11.39 17.31 15.05
N GLN A 220 12.18 18.38 14.89
CA GLN A 220 12.00 19.67 15.56
C GLN A 220 12.04 20.76 14.50
N GLU A 221 11.12 21.71 14.57
CA GLU A 221 11.12 22.89 13.70
C GLU A 221 11.93 24.00 14.37
N GLU A 222 12.89 24.58 13.65
CA GLU A 222 13.79 25.60 14.17
C GLU A 222 14.15 26.61 13.06
N ASN A 223 14.04 27.92 13.35
CA ASN A 223 14.55 29.00 12.51
C ASN A 223 14.15 28.97 11.01
N GLY A 224 12.92 28.55 10.69
CA GLY A 224 12.46 28.45 9.28
C GLY A 224 13.03 27.25 8.53
N GLY A 225 13.31 26.17 9.26
CA GLY A 225 13.64 24.86 8.73
C GLY A 225 13.33 23.77 9.76
N VAL A 226 13.81 22.56 9.49
CA VAL A 226 13.48 21.36 10.27
C VAL A 226 14.72 20.51 10.53
N THR A 227 14.80 19.97 11.75
CA THR A 227 15.83 19.02 12.17
C THR A 227 15.19 17.66 12.38
N ALA A 228 15.50 16.70 11.50
CA ALA A 228 15.15 15.30 11.69
C ALA A 228 16.14 14.63 12.64
N MET A 229 15.64 13.88 13.63
CA MET A 229 16.42 13.08 14.57
C MET A 229 16.30 11.59 14.22
N LEU A 230 17.42 10.90 14.26
CA LEU A 230 17.56 9.49 13.89
C LEU A 230 17.78 8.60 15.11
N ASP A 231 17.66 7.28 14.94
CA ASP A 231 17.80 6.28 15.99
C ASP A 231 19.24 6.12 16.54
N ASN A 232 20.23 6.60 15.79
CA ASN A 232 21.66 6.58 16.13
C ASN A 232 22.18 7.93 16.64
N ASP A 233 21.29 8.78 17.17
CA ASP A 233 21.55 10.12 17.69
C ASP A 233 22.08 11.14 16.65
N LYS A 234 22.08 10.80 15.36
CA LYS A 234 22.44 11.73 14.27
C LYS A 234 21.26 12.59 13.84
N LYS A 235 21.60 13.73 13.25
CA LYS A 235 20.64 14.75 12.84
C LYS A 235 20.76 15.11 11.36
N VAL A 236 19.63 15.33 10.71
CA VAL A 236 19.58 15.93 9.37
C VAL A 236 18.87 17.27 9.49
N HIS A 237 19.60 18.35 9.25
CA HIS A 237 19.03 19.69 9.16
C HIS A 237 18.61 19.94 7.71
N ALA A 238 17.36 20.34 7.50
CA ALA A 238 16.80 20.61 6.18
C ALA A 238 15.98 21.90 6.17
N GLU A 239 15.81 22.50 4.99
CA GLU A 239 14.81 23.55 4.80
C GLU A 239 13.42 22.93 4.82
N ALA A 240 13.23 21.77 4.17
CA ALA A 240 11.97 21.02 4.23
C ALA A 240 12.14 19.53 4.56
N LEU A 241 11.11 18.94 5.17
CA LEU A 241 11.01 17.52 5.45
C LEU A 241 9.79 16.94 4.76
N VAL A 242 9.98 15.82 4.05
CA VAL A 242 8.91 15.04 3.41
C VAL A 242 8.75 13.72 4.17
N MET A 243 7.56 13.46 4.70
CA MET A 243 7.21 12.16 5.26
C MET A 243 6.54 11.30 4.19
N ALA A 244 7.21 10.24 3.76
CA ALA A 244 6.77 9.26 2.77
C ALA A 244 6.80 7.83 3.36
N THR A 245 6.34 7.68 4.60
CA THR A 245 6.45 6.45 5.40
C THR A 245 5.17 5.59 5.41
N ASN A 246 4.32 5.71 4.37
CA ASN A 246 2.97 5.13 4.28
C ASN A 246 1.96 5.73 5.30
N VAL A 247 2.27 5.68 6.60
CA VAL A 247 1.52 6.33 7.69
C VAL A 247 2.34 7.49 8.27
N PRO A 248 1.75 8.69 8.50
CA PRO A 248 2.47 9.78 9.17
C PRO A 248 2.75 9.43 10.64
N LEU A 249 4.02 9.42 11.04
CA LEU A 249 4.44 8.94 12.37
C LEU A 249 4.09 9.86 13.56
N GLN A 250 3.56 11.06 13.32
CA GLN A 250 3.40 12.12 14.35
C GLN A 250 2.05 12.81 14.35
N LYS A 251 1.21 12.64 13.32
CA LYS A 251 -0.10 13.30 13.24
C LYS A 251 -1.21 12.29 13.54
N LEU A 252 -1.53 12.14 14.82
CA LEU A 252 -2.63 11.28 15.29
C LEU A 252 -3.93 11.53 14.51
N ILE A 253 -4.28 12.79 14.24
CA ILE A 253 -5.49 13.13 13.46
C ILE A 253 -5.48 12.59 12.03
N MET A 254 -4.31 12.40 11.42
CA MET A 254 -4.21 11.79 10.09
C MET A 254 -4.27 10.27 10.18
N ILE A 255 -3.76 9.70 11.27
CA ILE A 255 -3.85 8.26 11.56
C ILE A 255 -5.30 7.86 11.83
N GLU A 256 -6.08 8.70 12.53
CA GLU A 256 -7.51 8.46 12.80
C GLU A 256 -8.41 8.53 11.55
N ARG A 257 -7.90 9.07 10.43
CA ARG A 257 -8.63 9.18 9.16
C ARG A 257 -8.46 7.99 8.25
N VAL A 258 -7.65 7.02 8.64
CA VAL A 258 -7.35 5.84 7.82
C VAL A 258 -7.57 4.56 8.59
N GLU A 259 -8.05 3.55 7.88
CA GLU A 259 -8.18 2.19 8.38
C GLU A 259 -7.12 1.30 7.73
N ALA A 260 -6.55 0.38 8.50
CA ALA A 260 -5.53 -0.51 7.98
C ALA A 260 -6.13 -1.85 7.57
N PHE A 261 -5.85 -2.27 6.34
CA PHE A 261 -6.30 -3.54 5.79
C PHE A 261 -5.12 -4.44 5.40
N ARG A 262 -5.28 -5.75 5.57
CA ARG A 262 -4.44 -6.76 4.91
C ARG A 262 -5.08 -7.11 3.59
N THR A 263 -4.31 -7.07 2.52
CA THR A 263 -4.70 -7.52 1.18
C THR A 263 -3.86 -8.73 0.79
N TYR A 264 -4.41 -9.66 0.02
CA TYR A 264 -3.78 -10.94 -0.31
C TYR A 264 -3.54 -11.04 -1.79
N ALA A 265 -2.49 -11.76 -2.17
CA ALA A 265 -2.17 -12.03 -3.56
C ALA A 265 -1.55 -13.42 -3.74
N VAL A 266 -1.82 -14.01 -4.91
CA VAL A 266 -1.23 -15.24 -5.40
C VAL A 266 -0.69 -15.01 -6.81
N ALA A 267 0.37 -15.73 -7.18
CA ALA A 267 0.88 -15.74 -8.54
C ALA A 267 0.86 -17.18 -9.08
N LEU A 268 0.01 -17.41 -10.08
CA LEU A 268 -0.14 -18.72 -10.72
C LEU A 268 0.58 -18.75 -12.05
N LYS A 269 1.32 -19.82 -12.31
CA LYS A 269 1.91 -20.08 -13.61
C LYS A 269 0.81 -20.38 -14.63
N ILE A 270 0.92 -19.83 -15.84
CA ILE A 270 -0.02 -20.10 -16.93
C ILE A 270 0.69 -20.06 -18.28
N PRO A 271 0.31 -20.90 -19.27
CA PRO A 271 0.76 -20.70 -20.64
C PRO A 271 0.34 -19.32 -21.15
N THR A 272 1.26 -18.53 -21.69
CA THR A 272 0.98 -17.14 -22.11
C THR A 272 -0.19 -17.06 -23.11
N SER A 273 -0.31 -18.05 -24.00
CA SER A 273 -1.41 -18.18 -24.97
C SER A 273 -2.80 -18.40 -24.35
N SER A 274 -2.84 -18.69 -23.06
CA SER A 274 -4.07 -19.01 -22.31
C SER A 274 -4.49 -17.88 -21.36
N VAL A 275 -3.84 -16.72 -21.41
CA VAL A 275 -4.19 -15.55 -20.58
C VAL A 275 -5.41 -14.83 -21.12
N SER A 276 -5.36 -14.40 -22.38
CA SER A 276 -6.41 -13.62 -23.04
C SER A 276 -6.95 -14.30 -24.29
N SER A 277 -8.22 -14.09 -24.57
CA SER A 277 -8.93 -14.61 -25.74
C SER A 277 -8.64 -13.85 -27.03
N ASN A 278 -8.26 -12.56 -26.93
CA ASN A 278 -7.93 -11.71 -28.06
C ASN A 278 -6.41 -11.57 -28.28
N GLY A 279 -5.59 -12.14 -27.40
CA GLY A 279 -4.12 -12.10 -27.46
C GLY A 279 -3.49 -10.82 -26.92
N GLU A 280 -4.29 -9.89 -26.39
CA GLU A 280 -3.81 -8.66 -25.73
C GLU A 280 -3.55 -8.93 -24.24
N GLU A 281 -2.43 -8.42 -23.72
CA GLU A 281 -2.22 -8.35 -22.26
C GLU A 281 -3.08 -7.23 -21.69
N ALA A 282 -3.81 -7.54 -20.63
CA ALA A 282 -4.70 -6.58 -20.00
C ALA A 282 -4.65 -6.69 -18.47
N LEU A 283 -5.33 -5.74 -17.86
CA LEU A 283 -5.64 -5.71 -16.45
C LEU A 283 -7.12 -6.08 -16.29
N TRP A 284 -7.47 -6.78 -15.21
CA TRP A 284 -8.84 -7.18 -14.95
C TRP A 284 -9.19 -6.96 -13.50
N TRP A 285 -10.42 -6.55 -13.23
CA TRP A 285 -10.95 -6.49 -11.87
C TRP A 285 -12.47 -6.65 -11.88
N ASP A 286 -13.00 -7.13 -10.76
CA ASP A 286 -14.43 -7.31 -10.57
C ASP A 286 -15.06 -6.37 -9.54
N LEU A 287 -16.40 -6.33 -9.56
CA LEU A 287 -17.23 -5.59 -8.60
C LEU A 287 -17.67 -6.48 -7.42
N GLY A 288 -16.96 -7.58 -7.16
CA GLY A 288 -17.30 -8.49 -6.06
C GLY A 288 -17.02 -7.87 -4.69
N ASP A 289 -17.64 -8.41 -3.63
CA ASP A 289 -17.23 -8.16 -2.25
C ASP A 289 -17.08 -9.52 -1.53
N PRO A 290 -15.84 -9.99 -1.27
CA PRO A 290 -14.57 -9.34 -1.57
C PRO A 290 -14.27 -9.25 -3.08
N TYR A 291 -13.66 -8.14 -3.49
CA TYR A 291 -13.26 -7.88 -4.87
C TYR A 291 -12.00 -8.63 -5.27
N HIS A 292 -11.79 -8.81 -6.58
CA HIS A 292 -10.63 -9.48 -7.15
C HIS A 292 -10.06 -8.68 -8.31
N TYR A 293 -8.75 -8.64 -8.42
CA TYR A 293 -8.04 -8.02 -9.53
C TYR A 293 -6.87 -8.87 -10.00
N VAL A 294 -6.53 -8.75 -11.29
CA VAL A 294 -5.60 -9.63 -12.00
C VAL A 294 -4.73 -8.81 -12.93
N ARG A 295 -3.44 -9.12 -12.93
CA ARG A 295 -2.51 -8.65 -13.95
C ARG A 295 -1.38 -9.63 -14.22
N VAL A 296 -0.72 -9.47 -15.36
CA VAL A 296 0.24 -10.43 -15.90
C VAL A 296 1.68 -9.93 -15.72
N THR A 297 2.62 -10.83 -15.44
CA THR A 297 4.07 -10.57 -15.60
C THR A 297 4.77 -11.73 -16.29
N PRO A 298 5.92 -11.47 -16.93
CA PRO A 298 6.75 -12.54 -17.48
C PRO A 298 7.10 -13.61 -16.45
N HIS A 299 7.11 -14.87 -16.89
CA HIS A 299 7.72 -15.97 -16.16
C HIS A 299 9.13 -16.24 -16.71
N LYS A 300 10.01 -16.89 -15.93
CA LYS A 300 11.39 -17.20 -16.38
C LYS A 300 11.47 -18.31 -17.43
N GLN A 301 10.44 -19.14 -17.52
CA GLN A 301 10.32 -20.18 -18.54
C GLN A 301 9.59 -19.61 -19.76
N ASP A 302 10.19 -19.77 -20.93
CA ASP A 302 9.61 -19.34 -22.20
C ASP A 302 8.24 -19.97 -22.45
N GLY A 303 7.32 -19.18 -23.02
CA GLY A 303 5.94 -19.58 -23.31
C GLY A 303 5.00 -19.54 -22.09
N TYR A 304 5.50 -19.14 -20.94
CA TYR A 304 4.73 -19.01 -19.70
C TYR A 304 4.72 -17.56 -19.19
N SER A 305 3.65 -17.24 -18.48
CA SER A 305 3.47 -16.01 -17.71
C SER A 305 3.04 -16.34 -16.28
N LEU A 306 3.09 -15.35 -15.40
CA LEU A 306 2.47 -15.42 -14.07
C LEU A 306 1.23 -14.54 -14.03
N LEU A 307 0.08 -15.13 -13.66
CA LEU A 307 -1.13 -14.40 -13.29
C LEU A 307 -1.01 -14.00 -11.83
N VAL A 308 -0.78 -12.71 -11.59
CA VAL A 308 -0.86 -12.13 -10.25
C VAL A 308 -2.31 -11.74 -10.00
N VAL A 309 -2.92 -12.39 -9.01
CA VAL A 309 -4.31 -12.20 -8.61
C VAL A 309 -4.32 -11.73 -7.16
N GLY A 310 -5.01 -10.64 -6.87
CA GLY A 310 -5.14 -10.11 -5.52
C GLY A 310 -6.55 -9.68 -5.15
N GLY A 311 -6.73 -9.33 -3.88
CA GLY A 311 -8.01 -9.00 -3.26
C GLY A 311 -8.15 -9.66 -1.88
N GLU A 312 -9.37 -10.06 -1.54
CA GLU A 312 -9.68 -10.75 -0.28
C GLU A 312 -9.29 -9.93 0.97
N ASP A 313 -9.50 -8.61 0.89
CA ASP A 313 -9.05 -7.67 1.90
C ASP A 313 -9.75 -7.85 3.25
N GLU A 314 -9.08 -7.44 4.32
CA GLU A 314 -9.64 -7.47 5.67
C GLU A 314 -9.05 -6.44 6.61
N LYS A 315 -9.79 -6.07 7.65
CA LYS A 315 -9.26 -5.22 8.70
C LYS A 315 -8.12 -5.92 9.46
N VAL A 316 -7.01 -5.22 9.60
CA VAL A 316 -5.78 -5.75 10.22
C VAL A 316 -6.09 -6.37 11.58
N GLY A 317 -5.65 -7.62 11.75
CA GLY A 317 -5.72 -8.33 13.03
C GLY A 317 -7.13 -8.55 13.54
N GLN A 318 -8.17 -8.56 12.70
CA GLN A 318 -9.56 -8.83 13.12
C GLN A 318 -10.06 -10.25 12.78
N HIS A 319 -9.31 -11.01 11.98
CA HIS A 319 -9.63 -12.38 11.60
C HIS A 319 -8.41 -13.30 11.75
N ASP A 320 -8.66 -14.61 11.72
CA ASP A 320 -7.66 -15.67 11.85
C ASP A 320 -7.60 -16.59 10.58
N ASP A 321 -8.36 -16.29 9.51
CA ASP A 321 -8.57 -17.15 8.32
C ASP A 321 -7.55 -16.92 7.18
N TYR A 322 -6.36 -16.40 7.51
CA TYR A 322 -5.30 -15.99 6.56
C TYR A 322 -5.04 -16.96 5.39
N GLU A 323 -4.91 -18.26 5.68
CA GLU A 323 -4.64 -19.28 4.66
C GLU A 323 -5.85 -19.60 3.78
N GLU A 324 -7.06 -19.44 4.31
CA GLU A 324 -8.29 -19.64 3.55
C GLU A 324 -8.46 -18.57 2.48
N ARG A 325 -8.01 -17.35 2.74
CA ARG A 325 -8.02 -16.24 1.75
C ARG A 325 -7.19 -16.56 0.52
N PHE A 326 -5.97 -17.09 0.69
CA PHE A 326 -5.15 -17.55 -0.44
C PHE A 326 -5.85 -18.66 -1.25
N LYS A 327 -6.56 -19.57 -0.58
CA LYS A 327 -7.33 -20.63 -1.25
C LYS A 327 -8.54 -20.07 -2.01
N ARG A 328 -9.21 -19.04 -1.49
CA ARG A 328 -10.30 -18.35 -2.21
C ARG A 328 -9.79 -17.69 -3.47
N LEU A 329 -8.68 -16.94 -3.40
CA LEU A 329 -8.02 -16.37 -4.58
C LEU A 329 -7.65 -17.45 -5.60
N GLU A 330 -7.06 -18.55 -5.16
CA GLU A 330 -6.71 -19.67 -6.04
C GLU A 330 -7.95 -20.27 -6.71
N SER A 331 -9.01 -20.56 -5.95
CA SER A 331 -10.27 -21.13 -6.47
C SER A 331 -10.90 -20.18 -7.49
N TRP A 332 -11.05 -18.90 -7.14
CA TRP A 332 -11.60 -17.86 -8.00
C TRP A 332 -10.82 -17.75 -9.30
N THR A 333 -9.48 -17.85 -9.23
CA THR A 333 -8.60 -17.79 -10.41
C THR A 333 -8.81 -19.01 -11.30
N ARG A 334 -8.81 -20.22 -10.74
CA ARG A 334 -8.92 -21.47 -11.53
C ARG A 334 -10.28 -21.64 -12.21
N GLU A 335 -11.34 -21.07 -11.64
CA GLU A 335 -12.67 -21.00 -12.26
C GLU A 335 -12.67 -20.16 -13.55
N ARG A 336 -11.79 -19.15 -13.64
CA ARG A 336 -11.75 -18.18 -14.74
C ARG A 336 -10.63 -18.50 -15.74
N TRP A 337 -9.44 -18.77 -15.26
CA TRP A 337 -8.28 -19.24 -16.02
C TRP A 337 -8.06 -20.73 -15.79
N THR A 338 -8.85 -21.56 -16.47
CA THR A 338 -8.81 -23.04 -16.34
C THR A 338 -7.48 -23.69 -16.73
N ALA A 339 -6.61 -22.95 -17.44
CA ALA A 339 -5.25 -23.39 -17.80
C ALA A 339 -4.19 -22.98 -16.77
N ALA A 340 -4.56 -22.35 -15.65
CA ALA A 340 -3.62 -22.01 -14.58
C ALA A 340 -3.04 -23.30 -13.97
N GLU A 341 -1.72 -23.33 -13.84
CA GLU A 341 -0.93 -24.41 -13.27
C GLU A 341 -0.67 -24.14 -11.77
N ASP A 342 0.56 -24.29 -11.30
CA ASP A 342 0.91 -24.17 -9.88
C ASP A 342 0.86 -22.72 -9.37
N VAL A 343 0.51 -22.57 -8.08
CA VAL A 343 0.74 -21.33 -7.33
C VAL A 343 2.22 -21.27 -6.96
N GLU A 344 2.98 -20.39 -7.61
CA GLU A 344 4.43 -20.26 -7.36
C GLU A 344 4.74 -19.28 -6.22
N TYR A 345 3.90 -18.26 -6.04
CA TYR A 345 4.07 -17.25 -5.00
C TYR A 345 2.72 -16.96 -4.36
N LYS A 346 2.75 -16.64 -3.07
CA LYS A 346 1.62 -16.12 -2.32
C LYS A 346 2.11 -15.13 -1.29
N TRP A 347 1.44 -14.00 -1.14
CA TRP A 347 1.81 -13.00 -0.16
C TRP A 347 0.67 -12.10 0.27
N SER A 348 0.82 -11.43 1.42
CA SER A 348 -0.10 -10.36 1.80
C SER A 348 0.61 -9.01 2.00
N GLY A 349 -0.04 -7.92 1.64
CA GLY A 349 0.39 -6.53 1.85
C GLY A 349 -0.47 -5.82 2.90
N GLN A 350 -0.06 -4.62 3.31
CA GLN A 350 -0.91 -3.72 4.09
C GLN A 350 -1.25 -2.49 3.26
N VAL A 351 -2.54 -2.23 3.10
CA VAL A 351 -3.07 -1.01 2.51
C VAL A 351 -3.73 -0.16 3.59
N LEU A 352 -3.86 1.13 3.31
CA LEU A 352 -4.49 2.08 4.20
C LEU A 352 -5.60 2.75 3.43
N ASP A 353 -6.81 2.67 3.97
CA ASP A 353 -8.01 3.17 3.32
C ASP A 353 -8.45 4.46 3.99
N SER A 354 -8.66 5.51 3.20
CA SER A 354 -9.32 6.73 3.66
C SER A 354 -10.82 6.64 3.43
N GLN A 355 -11.57 7.46 4.17
CA GLN A 355 -13.04 7.47 4.10
C GLN A 355 -13.59 7.88 2.73
N ASP A 356 -12.80 8.58 1.91
CA ASP A 356 -13.21 9.10 0.60
C ASP A 356 -12.39 8.51 -0.56
N GLY A 357 -11.57 7.49 -0.32
CA GLY A 357 -10.81 6.81 -1.36
C GLY A 357 -9.60 7.57 -1.90
N LEU A 358 -9.25 8.72 -1.31
CA LEU A 358 -8.15 9.56 -1.76
C LEU A 358 -7.02 9.63 -0.74
N VAL A 359 -5.80 9.58 -1.26
CA VAL A 359 -4.58 9.87 -0.51
C VAL A 359 -4.61 11.30 0.02
N ASN A 360 -4.04 11.51 1.20
CA ASN A 360 -3.89 12.84 1.76
C ASN A 360 -2.50 13.40 1.47
N VAL A 361 -2.42 14.42 0.61
CA VAL A 361 -1.17 15.16 0.34
C VAL A 361 -1.29 16.54 0.96
N SER A 362 -0.36 16.89 1.85
CA SER A 362 -0.40 18.18 2.55
C SER A 362 0.95 18.81 2.75
N SER A 363 0.97 20.15 2.71
CA SER A 363 1.89 20.95 3.48
C SER A 363 1.29 21.18 4.88
N HIS A 364 2.13 21.28 5.90
CA HIS A 364 1.66 21.83 7.16
C HIS A 364 1.40 23.33 6.95
N SER A 365 0.22 23.82 7.33
CA SER A 365 -0.29 25.15 6.95
C SER A 365 0.60 26.34 7.34
N HIS A 366 1.65 26.11 8.12
CA HIS A 366 2.65 27.10 8.52
C HIS A 366 4.10 26.56 8.57
N THR A 367 4.39 25.37 8.04
CA THR A 367 5.73 24.77 8.22
C THR A 367 6.21 24.00 7.00
N ASP A 368 7.53 23.83 6.91
CA ASP A 368 8.22 23.16 5.81
C ASP A 368 8.15 21.62 5.89
N VAL A 369 7.10 21.08 6.53
CA VAL A 369 6.84 19.65 6.66
C VAL A 369 5.71 19.24 5.73
N TYR A 370 6.06 18.40 4.76
CA TYR A 370 5.18 17.86 3.75
C TYR A 370 4.89 16.40 4.03
N LEU A 371 3.66 15.97 3.78
CA LEU A 371 3.22 14.62 4.01
C LEU A 371 2.56 14.09 2.74
N ILE A 372 2.98 12.90 2.32
CA ILE A 372 2.14 12.00 1.55
C ILE A 372 1.66 10.94 2.54
N ALA A 373 0.45 11.14 3.05
CA ALA A 373 -0.13 10.29 4.09
C ALA A 373 -1.21 9.41 3.48
N ALA A 374 -1.15 8.12 3.84
CA ALA A 374 -2.19 7.10 3.97
C ALA A 374 -3.59 7.37 3.39
N GLY A 375 -4.22 6.31 2.90
CA GLY A 375 -5.51 6.38 2.21
C GLY A 375 -5.38 6.15 0.72
N ASP A 376 -4.41 5.33 0.31
CA ASP A 376 -4.18 5.03 -1.10
C ASP A 376 -5.13 3.96 -1.63
N ASN A 377 -5.91 3.30 -0.75
CA ASN A 377 -7.00 2.38 -1.11
C ASN A 377 -6.56 1.30 -2.12
N GLY A 378 -5.32 0.83 -2.02
CA GLY A 378 -4.73 -0.15 -2.95
C GLY A 378 -3.97 0.45 -4.14
N ASP A 379 -4.17 1.74 -4.45
CA ASP A 379 -3.57 2.47 -5.58
C ASP A 379 -2.28 3.24 -5.22
N GLY A 380 -1.53 2.74 -4.24
CA GLY A 380 -0.35 3.40 -3.69
C GLY A 380 0.72 3.77 -4.71
N LEU A 381 0.84 3.01 -5.80
CA LEU A 381 1.81 3.29 -6.86
C LEU A 381 1.42 4.55 -7.67
N THR A 382 0.15 4.67 -8.04
CA THR A 382 -0.40 5.83 -8.75
C THR A 382 -0.38 7.07 -7.85
N TYR A 383 -0.89 6.95 -6.62
CA TYR A 383 -0.93 8.06 -5.66
C TYR A 383 0.47 8.53 -5.24
N ALA A 384 1.46 7.64 -5.17
CA ALA A 384 2.86 8.02 -4.94
C ALA A 384 3.42 8.92 -6.04
N ALA A 385 3.13 8.64 -7.31
CA ALA A 385 3.56 9.48 -8.42
C ALA A 385 2.82 10.84 -8.43
N ILE A 386 1.53 10.87 -8.10
CA ILE A 386 0.77 12.12 -7.88
C ILE A 386 1.45 12.95 -6.78
N GLY A 387 1.75 12.33 -5.64
CA GLY A 387 2.43 12.99 -4.53
C GLY A 387 3.83 13.50 -4.89
N GLY A 388 4.57 12.76 -5.73
CA GLY A 388 5.83 13.20 -6.32
C GLY A 388 5.73 14.54 -7.03
N LEU A 389 4.75 14.68 -7.93
CA LEU A 389 4.49 15.91 -8.67
C LEU A 389 4.01 17.03 -7.75
N LEU A 390 2.99 16.75 -6.94
CA LEU A 390 2.33 17.73 -6.09
C LEU A 390 3.26 18.27 -4.99
N ILE A 391 3.95 17.41 -4.24
CA ILE A 391 4.85 17.84 -3.16
C ILE A 391 6.02 18.64 -3.71
N THR A 392 6.55 18.26 -4.87
CA THR A 392 7.64 19.00 -5.52
C THR A 392 7.19 20.42 -5.87
N ASP A 393 6.01 20.59 -6.47
CA ASP A 393 5.47 21.93 -6.76
C ASP A 393 5.25 22.75 -5.49
N LEU A 394 4.71 22.14 -4.43
CA LEU A 394 4.48 22.82 -3.16
C LEU A 394 5.79 23.26 -2.46
N ILE A 395 6.85 22.44 -2.53
CA ILE A 395 8.19 22.80 -2.01
C ILE A 395 8.80 23.95 -2.83
N LEU A 396 8.60 23.95 -4.15
CA LEU A 396 9.11 24.98 -5.04
C LEU A 396 8.25 26.26 -5.07
N GLY A 397 7.17 26.33 -4.28
CA GLY A 397 6.25 27.46 -4.25
C GLY A 397 5.46 27.67 -5.55
N LYS A 398 5.24 26.60 -6.32
CA LYS A 398 4.47 26.62 -7.57
C LYS A 398 3.01 26.27 -7.30
N GLU A 399 2.10 26.93 -8.02
CA GLU A 399 0.69 26.54 -8.01
C GLU A 399 0.54 25.16 -8.69
N ASN A 400 -0.19 24.26 -8.03
CA ASN A 400 -0.52 22.94 -8.57
C ASN A 400 -2.04 22.75 -8.61
N PRO A 401 -2.62 22.33 -9.75
CA PRO A 401 -4.08 22.22 -9.92
C PRO A 401 -4.72 21.18 -8.98
N TRP A 402 -3.95 20.23 -8.46
CA TRP A 402 -4.45 19.15 -7.61
C TRP A 402 -4.27 19.43 -6.11
N ALA A 403 -3.65 20.55 -5.74
CA ALA A 403 -3.37 20.88 -4.34
C ALA A 403 -4.64 20.93 -3.47
N HIS A 404 -5.75 21.45 -4.01
CA HIS A 404 -7.03 21.44 -3.31
C HIS A 404 -7.61 20.02 -3.22
N THR A 405 -7.58 19.26 -4.32
CA THR A 405 -8.18 17.92 -4.43
C THR A 405 -7.59 16.92 -3.44
N PHE A 406 -6.27 16.94 -3.22
CA PHE A 406 -5.59 16.00 -2.31
C PHE A 406 -5.32 16.57 -0.92
N SER A 407 -5.71 17.83 -0.65
CA SER A 407 -5.54 18.44 0.67
C SER A 407 -6.34 17.69 1.74
N PRO A 408 -5.83 17.50 2.97
CA PRO A 408 -6.61 16.99 4.09
C PRO A 408 -7.76 17.91 4.51
N SER A 409 -7.74 19.18 4.07
CA SER A 409 -8.80 20.15 4.29
C SER A 409 -9.76 20.25 3.11
N ARG A 410 -9.65 19.38 2.10
CA ARG A 410 -10.54 19.36 0.94
C ARG A 410 -11.98 19.33 1.41
N GLN A 411 -12.76 20.30 0.95
CA GLN A 411 -14.19 20.31 1.24
C GLN A 411 -14.84 19.28 0.32
N HIS A 412 -15.55 18.30 0.91
CA HIS A 412 -16.46 17.47 0.15
C HIS A 412 -17.56 18.39 -0.38
N SER A 413 -17.50 18.73 -1.67
CA SER A 413 -18.44 19.58 -2.38
C SER A 413 -19.76 18.81 -2.57
N GLY A 414 -20.45 18.57 -1.47
CA GLY A 414 -21.73 17.91 -1.46
C GLY A 414 -22.42 18.09 -0.11
N SER A 415 -23.64 18.62 -0.15
CA SER A 415 -24.65 18.48 0.92
C SER A 415 -24.87 17.03 1.37
N HIS A 416 -24.33 16.07 0.62
CA HIS A 416 -24.42 14.64 0.85
C HIS A 416 -23.43 14.10 1.86
N LEU A 417 -22.35 14.79 2.27
CA LEU A 417 -21.62 14.35 3.47
C LEU A 417 -22.45 14.66 4.72
N LYS A 418 -23.19 15.78 4.79
CA LYS A 418 -24.18 15.97 5.87
C LYS A 418 -25.21 14.84 5.86
N GLN A 419 -25.61 14.36 4.69
CA GLN A 419 -26.59 13.28 4.55
C GLN A 419 -25.99 11.88 4.81
N ALA A 420 -24.74 11.61 4.41
CA ALA A 420 -23.97 10.40 4.68
C ALA A 420 -23.57 10.33 6.15
N LEU A 421 -23.19 11.45 6.77
CA LEU A 421 -23.03 11.59 8.22
C LEU A 421 -24.38 11.41 8.96
N HIS A 422 -25.53 11.61 8.29
CA HIS A 422 -26.86 11.33 8.83
C HIS A 422 -27.35 9.89 8.55
N THR A 423 -26.88 9.22 7.49
CA THR A 423 -27.17 7.80 7.16
C THR A 423 -26.11 6.81 7.67
N LEU A 424 -25.00 7.30 8.21
CA LEU A 424 -24.06 6.54 9.03
C LEU A 424 -24.13 6.89 10.54
N PRO A 425 -25.22 6.54 11.25
CA PRO A 425 -25.23 6.56 12.72
C PRO A 425 -24.17 5.66 13.38
N ASN A 426 -23.44 4.84 12.62
CA ASN A 426 -22.51 3.84 13.14
C ASN A 426 -21.01 4.23 13.04
N LEU A 427 -20.64 5.30 12.34
CA LEU A 427 -19.21 5.59 12.08
C LEU A 427 -18.63 6.78 12.84
N ILE A 428 -19.43 7.51 13.63
CA ILE A 428 -18.96 8.62 14.48
C ILE A 428 -19.38 8.44 15.96
N LYS A 429 -19.90 7.27 16.36
CA LYS A 429 -20.18 7.00 17.77
C LYS A 429 -19.05 6.23 18.44
N GLU A 430 -18.33 6.98 19.27
CA GLU A 430 -17.59 6.52 20.46
C GLU A 430 -16.37 5.62 20.20
N ASN A 431 -15.17 6.21 20.27
CA ASN A 431 -13.87 5.56 20.41
C ASN A 431 -13.81 4.14 19.83
N LEU A 432 -13.77 4.02 18.48
CA LEU A 432 -13.52 2.74 17.81
C LEU A 432 -12.26 2.05 18.37
N SER A 433 -11.25 2.85 18.75
CA SER A 433 -10.05 2.40 19.44
C SER A 433 -10.33 1.78 20.81
N ASP A 434 -11.23 2.36 21.62
CA ASP A 434 -11.63 1.80 22.91
C ASP A 434 -12.53 0.57 22.74
N GLN A 435 -13.48 0.57 21.79
CA GLN A 435 -14.30 -0.62 21.52
C GLN A 435 -13.48 -1.78 20.97
N ILE A 436 -12.54 -1.54 20.05
CA ILE A 436 -11.59 -2.55 19.58
C ILE A 436 -10.67 -2.98 20.73
N TYR A 437 -10.18 -2.04 21.54
CA TYR A 437 -9.36 -2.35 22.72
C TYR A 437 -10.13 -3.23 23.71
N TYR A 438 -11.35 -2.89 24.10
CA TYR A 438 -12.16 -3.68 25.04
C TYR A 438 -12.60 -5.02 24.44
N THR A 439 -12.93 -5.07 23.14
CA THR A 439 -13.31 -6.32 22.46
C THR A 439 -12.10 -7.24 22.33
N LYS A 440 -10.94 -6.74 21.91
CA LYS A 440 -9.69 -7.52 21.84
C LYS A 440 -9.15 -7.85 23.21
N TRP A 441 -9.26 -6.97 24.19
CA TRP A 441 -8.93 -7.25 25.58
C TRP A 441 -9.84 -8.35 26.14
N ALA A 442 -11.15 -8.31 25.86
CA ALA A 442 -12.08 -9.37 26.22
C ALA A 442 -11.73 -10.69 25.52
N VAL A 443 -11.42 -10.68 24.21
CA VAL A 443 -11.01 -11.87 23.44
C VAL A 443 -9.66 -12.43 23.93
N ALA A 444 -8.65 -11.59 24.14
CA ALA A 444 -7.35 -11.98 24.71
C ALA A 444 -7.49 -12.44 26.17
N CYS A 445 -8.48 -11.94 26.91
CA CYS A 445 -8.84 -12.46 28.23
C CYS A 445 -9.59 -13.80 28.16
N THR A 446 -10.15 -14.19 27.01
CA THR A 446 -10.83 -15.48 26.80
C THR A 446 -9.93 -16.54 26.17
N LYS A 447 -8.99 -16.17 25.30
CA LYS A 447 -7.92 -17.05 24.80
C LYS A 447 -6.88 -17.24 25.90
N THR A 448 -7.18 -18.16 26.81
CA THR A 448 -6.18 -18.76 27.66
C THR A 448 -5.61 -19.94 26.89
N VAL A 449 -4.49 -19.74 26.18
CA VAL A 449 -3.63 -20.89 25.90
C VAL A 449 -3.26 -21.41 27.29
N LYS A 450 -3.81 -22.57 27.65
CA LYS A 450 -3.71 -23.08 29.02
C LYS A 450 -2.27 -23.44 29.38
N ASP A 451 -1.43 -23.70 28.37
CA ASP A 451 0.01 -23.91 28.50
C ASP A 451 0.74 -23.38 27.26
N ILE A 452 1.68 -22.44 27.43
CA ILE A 452 2.51 -21.88 26.35
C ILE A 452 3.26 -22.99 25.58
N GLU A 453 3.47 -24.13 26.24
CA GLU A 453 4.01 -25.36 25.68
C GLU A 453 3.23 -25.89 24.46
N ASP A 454 1.92 -25.62 24.37
CA ASP A 454 1.03 -26.08 23.29
C ASP A 454 1.27 -25.39 21.95
N LEU A 455 2.01 -24.26 21.93
CA LEU A 455 2.40 -23.63 20.68
C LEU A 455 3.26 -24.60 19.85
N VAL A 456 2.97 -24.69 18.56
CA VAL A 456 3.81 -25.42 17.61
C VAL A 456 5.03 -24.55 17.26
N PRO A 457 6.23 -25.12 17.06
CA PRO A 457 7.36 -24.36 16.53
C PRO A 457 6.97 -23.57 15.27
N GLY A 458 7.37 -22.29 15.22
CA GLY A 458 7.01 -21.36 14.16
C GLY A 458 5.68 -20.63 14.35
N GLU A 459 4.96 -20.85 15.46
CA GLU A 459 3.70 -20.17 15.78
C GLU A 459 3.80 -19.20 16.95
N GLY A 460 2.83 -18.30 17.02
CA GLY A 460 2.67 -17.35 18.11
C GLY A 460 1.21 -17.14 18.46
N ASP A 461 0.97 -16.45 19.58
CA ASP A 461 -0.36 -16.03 20.01
C ASP A 461 -0.26 -14.88 21.01
N VAL A 462 -1.39 -14.29 21.36
CA VAL A 462 -1.52 -13.36 22.49
C VAL A 462 -2.26 -14.04 23.63
N VAL A 463 -1.55 -14.20 24.74
CA VAL A 463 -2.02 -14.89 25.94
C VAL A 463 -2.07 -13.93 27.12
N ARG A 464 -2.67 -14.38 28.22
CA ARG A 464 -2.74 -13.61 29.47
C ARG A 464 -1.80 -14.21 30.53
N GLU A 465 -0.88 -13.40 31.04
CA GLU A 465 -0.03 -13.72 32.19
C GLU A 465 -0.39 -12.76 33.35
N GLY A 466 -1.12 -13.27 34.35
CA GLY A 466 -1.70 -12.46 35.41
C GLY A 466 -2.73 -11.45 34.90
N LEU A 467 -2.44 -10.14 35.01
CA LEU A 467 -3.27 -9.05 34.46
C LEU A 467 -2.71 -8.49 33.14
N SER A 468 -1.55 -8.96 32.69
CA SER A 468 -0.88 -8.43 31.50
C SER A 468 -1.13 -9.32 30.28
N PRO A 469 -1.48 -8.75 29.12
CA PRO A 469 -1.48 -9.49 27.86
C PRO A 469 -0.04 -9.59 27.33
N ILE A 470 0.36 -10.80 26.92
CA ILE A 470 1.71 -11.16 26.49
C ILE A 470 1.63 -11.72 25.07
N ALA A 471 2.46 -11.18 24.18
CA ALA A 471 2.69 -11.72 22.86
C ALA A 471 3.78 -12.79 22.97
N VAL A 472 3.44 -14.02 22.56
CA VAL A 472 4.31 -15.18 22.69
C VAL A 472 4.57 -15.76 21.31
N TYR A 473 5.83 -16.09 21.02
CA TYR A 473 6.24 -16.76 19.80
C TYR A 473 7.16 -17.94 20.15
N LYS A 474 6.90 -19.11 19.56
CA LYS A 474 7.77 -20.28 19.66
C LYS A 474 8.58 -20.39 18.38
N ASP A 475 9.90 -20.27 18.48
CA ASP A 475 10.76 -20.43 17.31
C ASP A 475 10.86 -21.90 16.86
N GLU A 476 11.46 -22.11 15.68
CA GLU A 476 11.65 -23.43 15.06
C GLU A 476 12.49 -24.38 15.93
N SER A 477 13.32 -23.86 16.85
CA SER A 477 14.09 -24.66 17.80
C SER A 477 13.32 -24.98 19.08
N GLY A 478 12.08 -24.51 19.21
CA GLY A 478 11.23 -24.65 20.38
C GLY A 478 11.47 -23.58 21.44
N GLY A 479 12.32 -22.59 21.19
CA GLY A 479 12.59 -21.47 22.08
C GLY A 479 11.40 -20.52 22.16
N ILE A 480 11.05 -20.08 23.38
CA ILE A 480 9.92 -19.19 23.63
C ILE A 480 10.40 -17.75 23.76
N HIS A 481 9.78 -16.85 22.98
CA HIS A 481 10.01 -15.42 22.99
C HIS A 481 8.77 -14.73 23.55
N LYS A 482 8.93 -13.93 24.61
CA LYS A 482 7.83 -13.20 25.26
C LYS A 482 8.04 -11.69 25.13
N MET A 483 6.98 -11.01 24.70
CA MET A 483 6.92 -9.56 24.57
C MET A 483 5.61 -9.05 25.19
N THR A 484 5.54 -7.76 25.54
CA THR A 484 4.25 -7.12 25.80
C THR A 484 3.36 -7.21 24.56
N ALA A 485 2.09 -7.58 24.73
CA ALA A 485 1.10 -7.50 23.64
C ALA A 485 0.54 -6.08 23.44
N ILE A 486 0.98 -5.12 24.26
CA ILE A 486 0.51 -3.73 24.23
C ILE A 486 1.34 -2.95 23.21
N CYS A 487 0.70 -2.52 22.13
CA CYS A 487 1.30 -1.69 21.10
C CYS A 487 1.80 -0.34 21.69
N PRO A 488 3.06 0.05 21.46
CA PRO A 488 3.62 1.29 22.00
C PRO A 488 3.02 2.57 21.41
N HIS A 489 2.26 2.49 20.30
CA HIS A 489 1.61 3.63 19.68
C HIS A 489 0.43 4.16 20.52
N LEU A 490 -0.69 3.44 20.54
CA LEU A 490 -1.91 3.83 21.27
C LEU A 490 -2.46 2.68 22.12
N LYS A 491 -1.56 1.84 22.65
CA LYS A 491 -1.86 0.79 23.64
C LYS A 491 -2.86 -0.30 23.19
N GLY A 492 -3.15 -0.39 21.88
CA GLY A 492 -3.90 -1.50 21.31
C GLY A 492 -3.27 -2.87 21.60
N ILE A 493 -4.09 -3.90 21.76
CA ILE A 493 -3.61 -5.28 21.92
C ILE A 493 -3.36 -5.87 20.54
N VAL A 494 -2.13 -6.29 20.28
CA VAL A 494 -1.74 -6.90 19.00
C VAL A 494 -2.40 -8.27 18.80
N ALA A 495 -2.44 -8.76 17.57
CA ALA A 495 -2.90 -10.09 17.19
C ALA A 495 -1.78 -10.82 16.43
N TRP A 496 -1.71 -12.15 16.56
CA TRP A 496 -0.78 -12.95 15.78
C TRP A 496 -1.29 -13.14 14.36
N ASN A 497 -0.46 -12.78 13.38
CA ASN A 497 -0.69 -13.03 11.97
C ASN A 497 0.11 -14.28 11.57
N THR A 498 -0.59 -15.39 11.33
CA THR A 498 0.03 -16.68 11.02
C THR A 498 0.69 -16.69 9.64
N ALA A 499 0.13 -15.99 8.66
CA ALA A 499 0.69 -15.91 7.31
C ALA A 499 2.03 -15.17 7.30
N GLU A 500 2.07 -14.01 7.96
CA GLU A 500 3.26 -13.14 7.95
C GLU A 500 4.20 -13.35 9.12
N LYS A 501 3.84 -14.23 10.07
CA LYS A 501 4.63 -14.51 11.28
C LYS A 501 5.00 -13.21 12.01
N SER A 502 3.99 -12.36 12.19
CA SER A 502 4.07 -11.01 12.76
C SER A 502 3.00 -10.78 13.82
N PHE A 503 3.23 -9.78 14.68
CA PHE A 503 2.19 -9.25 15.55
C PHE A 503 1.64 -7.96 14.97
N ASP A 504 0.34 -7.93 14.72
CA ASP A 504 -0.32 -6.84 14.02
C ASP A 504 -1.31 -6.12 14.96
N CYS A 505 -1.24 -4.80 15.02
CA CYS A 505 -2.09 -3.98 15.88
C CYS A 505 -3.41 -3.65 15.15
N PRO A 506 -4.57 -4.12 15.65
CA PRO A 506 -5.85 -3.94 14.97
C PRO A 506 -6.42 -2.52 15.06
N VAL A 507 -5.75 -1.62 15.77
CA VAL A 507 -6.24 -0.26 15.99
C VAL A 507 -5.80 0.68 14.86
N HIS A 508 -4.51 0.67 14.52
CA HIS A 508 -3.94 1.59 13.52
C HIS A 508 -2.93 0.92 12.59
N GLY A 509 -2.91 -0.42 12.54
CA GLY A 509 -2.08 -1.16 11.59
C GLY A 509 -0.58 -1.21 11.88
N SER A 510 -0.12 -0.85 13.09
CA SER A 510 1.28 -1.07 13.46
C SER A 510 1.61 -2.56 13.39
N ARG A 511 2.73 -2.93 12.77
CA ARG A 511 3.17 -4.33 12.67
C ARG A 511 4.53 -4.53 13.30
N PHE A 512 4.72 -5.69 13.92
CA PHE A 512 5.94 -6.08 14.60
C PHE A 512 6.38 -7.48 14.17
N THR A 513 7.68 -7.73 14.12
CA THR A 513 8.21 -9.07 13.87
C THR A 513 7.74 -10.03 14.97
N CYS A 514 7.91 -11.34 14.77
CA CYS A 514 7.72 -12.33 15.81
C CYS A 514 8.62 -12.12 17.06
N LYS A 515 9.61 -11.22 16.99
CA LYS A 515 10.47 -10.79 18.10
C LYS A 515 10.19 -9.35 18.58
N GLY A 516 9.10 -8.74 18.15
CA GLY A 516 8.65 -7.44 18.64
C GLY A 516 9.31 -6.22 17.99
N GLU A 517 10.21 -6.39 17.02
CA GLU A 517 10.79 -5.26 16.26
C GLU A 517 9.75 -4.63 15.35
N VAL A 518 9.77 -3.30 15.18
CA VAL A 518 8.80 -2.62 14.31
C VAL A 518 9.05 -2.98 12.85
N VAL A 519 7.99 -3.39 12.16
CA VAL A 519 7.97 -3.69 10.73
C VAL A 519 7.25 -2.59 9.95
N ASN A 520 6.11 -2.14 10.47
CA ASN A 520 5.32 -1.06 9.88
C ASN A 520 4.80 -0.12 10.97
N GLY A 521 4.79 1.18 10.66
CA GLY A 521 4.25 2.22 11.52
C GLY A 521 2.73 2.11 11.71
N PRO A 522 2.14 2.96 12.56
CA PRO A 522 2.70 4.18 13.16
C PRO A 522 3.53 3.99 14.44
N ALA A 523 3.73 2.76 14.92
CA ALA A 523 4.56 2.54 16.10
C ALA A 523 6.02 2.95 15.84
N LYS A 524 6.58 3.79 16.71
CA LYS A 524 7.98 4.26 16.57
C LYS A 524 9.00 3.31 17.19
N GLY A 525 8.60 2.54 18.21
CA GLY A 525 9.48 1.64 18.96
C GLY A 525 8.94 0.22 19.04
N PRO A 526 9.78 -0.75 19.44
CA PRO A 526 9.43 -2.17 19.48
C PRO A 526 8.49 -2.52 20.64
N LEU A 527 7.86 -3.69 20.56
CA LEU A 527 7.27 -4.34 21.72
C LEU A 527 8.37 -4.64 22.74
N GLN A 528 8.12 -4.32 24.00
CA GLN A 528 9.09 -4.50 25.08
C GLN A 528 9.14 -5.98 25.53
N PRO A 529 10.33 -6.55 25.78
CA PRO A 529 10.49 -7.88 26.35
C PRO A 529 9.78 -8.04 27.70
N LYS A 530 9.37 -9.26 28.02
CA LYS A 530 8.68 -9.63 29.26
C LYS A 530 9.39 -10.72 30.03
#